data_AF-A0A9E3RHG1-F1
#
_entry.id   AF-A0A9E3RHG1-F1
#
_cell.length_a   1.000
_cell.length_b   1.000
_cell.length_c   1.000
_cell.angle_alpha   90.00
_cell.angle_beta   90.00
_cell.angle_gamma   90.00
#
_symmetry.space_group_name_H-M   'P 1'
#
loop_
_entity.id
_entity.type
_entity.pdbx_description
1 polymer ?
#
loop_
_entity_poly.entity_id
_entity_poly.type
_entity_poly.pdbx_seq_one_letter_code
_entity_poly.pdbx_strand_id
1 'polypeptide(L)'
;IRFDAISGHGNNLYIDNISVDENTSVDDVSGRDNRWVLLPNPANESVQLNIADPSYHESVRLYDYIGRLVMSMSAEGKSSFSIPLKSTPAGTYVLELMDRDHVISCEKLLVVH
;
A
#
# COMPACT_ATOMS: atom_id res chain seq x y z
N ILE A 1 -14.18 -14.94 -13.76
CA ILE A 1 -13.62 -15.86 -12.74
C ILE A 1 -14.72 -16.17 -11.76
N ARG A 2 -15.01 -17.46 -11.50
CA ARG A 2 -16.03 -17.89 -10.52
C ARG A 2 -15.30 -18.63 -9.41
N PHE A 3 -15.58 -18.24 -8.17
CA PHE A 3 -15.06 -18.91 -6.98
C PHE A 3 -16.20 -19.76 -6.40
N ASP A 4 -16.00 -21.07 -6.31
CA ASP A 4 -16.90 -21.98 -5.60
C ASP A 4 -16.20 -22.45 -4.31
N ALA A 5 -16.71 -22.03 -3.16
CA ALA A 5 -16.23 -22.48 -1.86
C ALA A 5 -17.00 -23.72 -1.43
N ILE A 6 -16.36 -24.89 -1.42
CA ILE A 6 -16.94 -26.13 -0.90
C ILE A 6 -16.48 -26.29 0.55
N SER A 7 -17.34 -25.98 1.53
CA SER A 7 -17.08 -26.24 2.94
C SER A 7 -18.00 -27.34 3.45
N GLY A 8 -17.41 -28.50 3.76
CA GLY A 8 -18.15 -29.68 4.17
C GLY A 8 -18.61 -29.69 5.64
N HIS A 9 -18.06 -28.83 6.51
CA HIS A 9 -18.31 -28.90 7.97
C HIS A 9 -18.14 -27.54 8.70
N GLY A 10 -18.48 -26.41 8.07
CA GLY A 10 -18.58 -25.12 8.77
C GLY A 10 -17.25 -24.58 9.31
N ASN A 11 -16.29 -24.32 8.43
CA ASN A 11 -15.12 -23.51 8.77
C ASN A 11 -15.17 -22.18 8.01
N ASN A 12 -14.82 -21.07 8.68
CA ASN A 12 -14.78 -19.75 8.06
C ASN A 12 -13.49 -19.61 7.23
N LEU A 13 -13.64 -19.53 5.91
CA LEU A 13 -12.53 -19.24 5.02
C LEU A 13 -12.28 -17.72 5.06
N TYR A 14 -11.18 -17.32 5.68
CA TYR A 14 -10.69 -15.95 5.60
C TYR A 14 -9.66 -15.88 4.47
N ILE A 15 -9.99 -15.13 3.42
CA ILE A 15 -9.04 -14.77 2.37
C ILE A 15 -8.66 -13.32 2.59
N ASP A 16 -7.38 -13.07 2.86
CA ASP A 16 -6.81 -11.73 2.97
C ASP A 16 -5.60 -11.63 2.02
N ASN A 17 -5.23 -10.42 1.61
CA ASN A 17 -4.16 -10.13 0.64
C ASN A 17 -4.34 -10.76 -0.76
N ILE A 18 -5.57 -10.79 -1.30
CA ILE A 18 -5.79 -11.12 -2.72
C ILE A 18 -5.25 -9.97 -3.58
N SER A 19 -4.17 -10.23 -4.32
CA SER A 19 -3.72 -9.38 -5.43
C SER A 19 -4.23 -9.96 -6.74
N VAL A 20 -5.01 -9.19 -7.51
CA VAL A 20 -5.50 -9.58 -8.83
C VAL A 20 -4.69 -8.81 -9.86
N ASP A 21 -3.85 -9.51 -10.59
CA ASP A 21 -2.96 -8.97 -11.62
C ASP A 21 -3.49 -9.41 -13.00
N GLU A 22 -4.01 -8.47 -13.80
CA GLU A 22 -4.38 -8.73 -15.21
C GLU A 22 -3.17 -8.45 -16.11
N ASN A 23 -2.12 -9.26 -16.00
CA ASN A 23 -0.92 -9.10 -16.82
C ASN A 23 -0.69 -10.33 -17.70
N THR A 24 -0.98 -10.23 -19.00
CA THR A 24 -0.61 -11.25 -20.01
C THR A 24 0.80 -11.05 -20.55
N SER A 25 1.74 -10.57 -19.72
CA SER A 25 3.13 -10.34 -20.11
C SER A 25 4.08 -11.12 -19.20
N VAL A 26 5.15 -11.64 -19.78
CA VAL A 26 6.13 -12.54 -19.16
C VAL A 26 6.81 -11.83 -17.97
N ASP A 27 6.80 -12.47 -16.81
CA ASP A 27 7.46 -12.03 -15.58
C ASP A 27 8.95 -11.76 -15.82
N ASP A 28 9.41 -10.54 -15.54
CA ASP A 28 10.81 -10.31 -15.23
C ASP A 28 10.97 -10.46 -13.71
N VAL A 29 11.49 -11.63 -13.33
CA VAL A 29 11.74 -12.03 -11.94
C VAL A 29 12.87 -11.17 -11.38
N SER A 30 12.53 -10.06 -10.73
CA SER A 30 13.44 -9.26 -9.90
C SER A 30 12.67 -8.51 -8.80
N GLY A 31 12.48 -9.14 -7.62
CA GLY A 31 12.34 -8.39 -6.36
C GLY A 31 10.93 -8.00 -5.88
N ARG A 32 9.97 -8.94 -5.91
CA ARG A 32 8.67 -8.79 -5.19
C ARG A 32 8.76 -9.08 -3.67
N ASP A 33 9.94 -9.21 -3.10
CA ASP A 33 10.12 -9.26 -1.63
C ASP A 33 10.15 -7.83 -1.08
N ASN A 34 9.06 -7.41 -0.42
CA ASN A 34 8.86 -6.15 0.33
C ASN A 34 9.92 -5.06 0.12
N ARG A 35 9.85 -4.36 -1.02
CA ARG A 35 10.68 -3.17 -1.30
C ARG A 35 10.43 -2.04 -0.30
N TRP A 36 9.37 -2.12 0.49
CA TRP A 36 9.06 -1.19 1.54
C TRP A 36 8.13 -1.79 2.59
N VAL A 37 8.03 -1.15 3.75
CA VAL A 37 7.17 -1.53 4.87
C VAL A 37 6.53 -0.28 5.46
N LEU A 38 5.24 -0.37 5.78
CA LEU A 38 4.46 0.71 6.36
C LEU A 38 3.94 0.31 7.75
N LEU A 39 4.38 1.02 8.80
CA LEU A 39 4.09 0.67 10.19
C LEU A 39 3.92 1.91 11.08
N PRO A 40 3.02 1.91 12.07
CA PRO A 40 2.03 0.88 12.33
C PRO A 40 0.87 0.94 11.32
N ASN A 41 0.22 -0.19 11.07
CA ASN A 41 -1.06 -0.24 10.40
C ASN A 41 -1.93 -1.25 11.17
N PRO A 42 -3.01 -0.82 11.87
CA PRO A 42 -3.61 0.52 11.85
C PRO A 42 -2.73 1.63 12.44
N ALA A 43 -2.86 2.85 11.93
CA ALA A 43 -2.11 4.04 12.34
C ALA A 43 -3.01 5.07 13.05
N ASN A 44 -2.46 5.86 13.96
CA ASN A 44 -3.17 6.96 14.63
C ASN A 44 -2.59 8.31 14.20
N GLU A 45 -1.52 8.78 14.86
CA GLU A 45 -0.97 10.12 14.61
C GLU A 45 -0.01 10.20 13.42
N SER A 46 0.69 9.11 13.14
CA SER A 46 1.65 9.02 12.04
C SER A 46 1.87 7.58 11.63
N VAL A 47 2.42 7.40 10.44
CA VAL A 47 2.90 6.11 9.97
C VAL A 47 4.31 6.24 9.41
N GLN A 48 5.16 5.27 9.70
CA GLN A 48 6.52 5.18 9.20
C GLN A 48 6.55 4.35 7.92
N LEU A 49 7.10 4.93 6.88
CA LEU A 49 7.41 4.25 5.64
C LEU A 49 8.92 3.98 5.60
N ASN A 50 9.30 2.71 5.50
CA ASN A 50 10.67 2.27 5.28
C ASN A 50 10.79 1.71 3.88
N ILE A 51 11.78 2.14 3.11
CA ILE A 51 12.02 1.77 1.72
C ILE A 51 13.41 1.11 1.64
N ALA A 52 13.47 -0.10 1.11
CA ALA A 52 14.71 -0.88 1.04
C ALA A 52 15.72 -0.29 0.04
N ASP A 53 15.24 0.22 -1.10
CA ASP A 53 16.06 0.85 -2.13
C ASP A 53 15.49 2.23 -2.51
N PRO A 54 16.02 3.34 -1.96
CA PRO A 54 15.50 4.69 -2.21
C PRO A 54 15.84 5.26 -3.60
N SER A 55 16.63 4.55 -4.42
CA SER A 55 17.18 5.11 -5.68
C SER A 55 16.14 5.38 -6.77
N TYR A 56 14.92 4.84 -6.64
CA TYR A 56 13.90 4.90 -7.69
C TYR A 56 12.58 5.53 -7.23
N HIS A 57 12.55 6.24 -6.10
CA HIS A 57 11.29 6.70 -5.51
C HIS A 57 11.25 8.22 -5.38
N GLU A 58 10.36 8.85 -6.14
CA GLU A 58 10.26 10.31 -6.15
C GLU A 58 9.24 10.81 -5.15
N SER A 59 8.08 10.14 -5.07
CA SER A 59 6.98 10.62 -4.24
C SER A 59 6.12 9.51 -3.65
N VAL A 60 5.42 9.88 -2.59
CA VAL A 60 4.35 9.10 -1.98
C VAL A 60 3.08 9.91 -2.01
N ARG A 61 2.00 9.26 -2.41
CA ARG A 61 0.66 9.85 -2.52
C ARG A 61 -0.31 9.09 -1.64
N LEU A 62 -1.13 9.81 -0.90
CA LEU A 62 -2.18 9.24 -0.05
C LEU A 62 -3.53 9.62 -0.63
N TYR A 63 -4.37 8.62 -0.88
CA TYR A 63 -5.72 8.79 -1.40
C TYR A 63 -6.74 8.29 -0.39
N ASP A 64 -7.89 8.93 -0.34
CA ASP A 64 -9.04 8.39 0.42
C ASP A 64 -9.75 7.27 -0.36
N TYR A 65 -10.73 6.63 0.27
CA TYR A 65 -11.48 5.51 -0.31
C TYR A 65 -12.29 5.85 -1.58
N ILE A 66 -12.47 7.13 -1.90
CA ILE A 66 -13.13 7.56 -3.16
C ILE A 66 -12.12 8.06 -4.20
N GLY A 67 -10.81 7.91 -3.94
CA GLY A 67 -9.73 8.25 -4.86
C GLY A 67 -9.36 9.74 -4.87
N ARG A 68 -9.78 10.54 -3.88
CA ARG A 68 -9.30 11.93 -3.77
C ARG A 68 -7.90 11.93 -3.17
N LEU A 69 -6.99 12.70 -3.78
CA LEU A 69 -5.65 12.92 -3.25
C LEU A 69 -5.74 13.74 -1.95
N VAL A 70 -5.30 13.12 -0.85
CA VAL A 70 -5.28 13.70 0.50
C VAL A 70 -3.93 14.35 0.78
N MET A 71 -2.85 13.71 0.35
CA MET A 71 -1.48 14.15 0.62
C MET A 71 -0.52 13.69 -0.47
N SER A 72 0.50 14.49 -0.76
CA SER A 72 1.63 14.11 -1.60
C SER A 72 2.92 14.60 -0.96
N MET A 73 3.93 13.74 -0.88
CA MET A 73 5.22 14.01 -0.25
C MET A 73 6.36 13.49 -1.12
N SER A 74 7.50 14.19 -1.13
CA SER A 74 8.71 13.68 -1.80
C SER A 74 9.42 12.62 -0.94
N ALA A 75 9.71 11.48 -1.58
CA ALA A 75 10.47 10.35 -1.04
C ALA A 75 11.89 10.27 -1.62
N GLU A 76 12.28 11.24 -2.46
CA GLU A 76 13.54 11.23 -3.21
C GLU A 76 14.76 11.07 -2.28
N GLY A 77 15.52 10.00 -2.49
CA GLY A 77 16.72 9.69 -1.73
C GLY A 77 16.47 9.32 -0.25
N LYS A 78 15.22 9.12 0.17
CA LYS A 78 14.86 8.78 1.56
C LYS A 78 14.54 7.30 1.69
N SER A 79 15.35 6.58 2.47
CA SER A 79 15.08 5.19 2.84
C SER A 79 14.05 5.07 3.97
N SER A 80 13.74 6.14 4.70
CA SER A 80 12.77 6.11 5.78
C SER A 80 12.20 7.51 6.06
N PHE A 81 10.89 7.63 6.22
CA PHE A 81 10.25 8.88 6.66
C PHE A 81 8.87 8.68 7.28
N SER A 82 8.49 9.64 8.14
CA SER A 82 7.22 9.66 8.84
C SER A 82 6.19 10.47 8.05
N ILE A 83 5.00 9.88 7.89
CA ILE A 83 3.84 10.50 7.26
C ILE A 83 2.87 10.92 8.38
N PRO A 84 2.65 12.23 8.60
CA PRO A 84 1.77 12.69 9.66
C PRO A 84 0.30 12.49 9.27
N LEU A 85 -0.50 11.95 10.19
CA LEU A 85 -1.91 11.61 10.00
C LEU A 85 -2.84 12.34 10.98
N LYS A 86 -2.29 13.17 11.87
CA LYS A 86 -3.06 13.89 12.92
C LYS A 86 -4.25 14.70 12.39
N SER A 87 -4.16 15.27 11.19
CA SER A 87 -5.24 16.02 10.53
C SER A 87 -6.05 15.19 9.53
N THR A 88 -5.69 13.93 9.33
CA THR A 88 -6.31 13.01 8.36
C THR A 88 -7.43 12.25 9.06
N PRO A 89 -8.71 12.38 8.67
CA PRO A 89 -9.83 11.72 9.37
C PRO A 89 -9.66 10.20 9.48
N ALA A 90 -10.27 9.57 10.50
CA ALA A 90 -10.29 8.11 10.61
C ALA A 90 -10.96 7.49 9.38
N GLY A 91 -10.38 6.40 8.86
CA GLY A 91 -10.87 5.77 7.64
C GLY A 91 -9.82 4.91 6.94
N THR A 92 -10.21 4.39 5.77
CA THR A 92 -9.33 3.60 4.89
C THR A 92 -8.77 4.49 3.80
N TYR A 93 -7.47 4.36 3.58
CA TYR A 93 -6.70 5.10 2.61
C TYR A 93 -5.86 4.15 1.76
N VAL A 94 -5.48 4.61 0.57
CA VAL A 94 -4.51 3.95 -0.30
C VAL A 94 -3.27 4.82 -0.34
N LEU A 95 -2.12 4.23 -0.01
CA LEU A 95 -0.83 4.86 -0.14
C LEU A 95 -0.10 4.32 -1.35
N GLU A 96 0.26 5.20 -2.27
CA GLU A 96 0.99 4.87 -3.49
C GLU A 96 2.43 5.34 -3.37
N LEU A 97 3.36 4.46 -3.75
CA LEU A 97 4.76 4.79 -3.95
C LEU A 97 5.02 5.00 -5.44
N MET A 98 5.59 6.14 -5.81
CA MET A 98 5.76 6.59 -7.18
C MET A 98 7.24 6.61 -7.60
N ASP A 99 7.54 6.13 -8.81
CA ASP A 99 8.74 6.49 -9.59
C ASP A 99 8.28 7.39 -10.74
N ARG A 100 8.61 8.68 -10.69
CA ARG A 100 8.10 9.68 -11.63
C ARG A 100 6.56 9.63 -11.67
N ASP A 101 6.01 9.31 -12.84
CA ASP A 101 4.58 9.22 -13.08
C ASP A 101 4.04 7.77 -12.99
N HIS A 102 4.88 6.80 -12.63
CA HIS A 102 4.50 5.39 -12.54
C HIS A 102 4.28 4.96 -11.09
N VAL A 103 3.13 4.33 -10.84
CA VAL A 103 2.83 3.69 -9.56
C VAL A 103 3.67 2.42 -9.46
N ILE A 104 4.56 2.36 -8.47
CA ILE A 104 5.42 1.21 -8.23
C ILE A 104 4.74 0.19 -7.32
N SER A 105 3.95 0.65 -6.36
CA SER A 105 3.26 -0.17 -5.37
C SER A 105 2.16 0.64 -4.69
N CYS A 106 1.11 -0.04 -4.24
CA CYS A 106 0.04 0.52 -3.43
C CYS A 106 -0.14 -0.31 -2.16
N GLU A 107 -0.38 0.33 -1.02
CA GLU A 107 -0.77 -0.35 0.23
C GLU A 107 -2.01 0.28 0.84
N LYS A 108 -2.81 -0.56 1.50
CA LYS A 108 -3.98 -0.11 2.27
C LYS A 108 -3.52 0.37 3.64
N LEU A 109 -3.88 1.59 4.00
CA LEU A 109 -3.63 2.18 5.32
C LEU A 109 -4.95 2.39 6.06
N LEU A 110 -5.05 1.86 7.28
CA LEU A 110 -6.18 2.14 8.17
C LEU A 110 -5.77 3.22 9.19
N VAL A 111 -6.52 4.33 9.24
CA VAL A 111 -6.33 5.41 10.23
C VAL A 111 -7.41 5.32 11.31
N VAL A 112 -6.98 5.24 12.57
CA VAL A 112 -7.82 5.10 13.77
C VAL A 112 -7.40 6.15 14.81
N HIS A 113 -8.17 7.23 14.95
CA HIS A 113 -7.95 8.24 16.00
C HIS A 113 -8.45 7.75 17.34
#